data_AF-A0A1C2G2B0-F1
#
_entry.id   AF-A0A1C2G2B0-F1
#
_cell.length_a   1.000
_cell.length_b   1.000
_cell.length_c   1.000
_cell.angle_alpha   90.00
_cell.angle_beta   90.00
_cell.angle_gamma   90.00
#
_symmetry.space_group_name_H-M   'P 1'
#
loop_
_entity.id
_entity.type
_entity.pdbx_description
1 polymer ?
#
loop_
_entity_poly.entity_id
_entity_poly.type
_entity_poly.pdbx_seq_one_letter_code
_entity_poly.pdbx_strand_id
1 'polypeptide(L)'
;MADYYTIDRANAIAVKAAAHGVRNVTRFPAGSLYIKENFDIHKVLKTVTAMLKVPGYDSADRDWVMAAYKPDGHVIAYGRVHSCISCHAIAAKTDFTFPSGTNLPIATVEKFFPGQPISPFYRAALAHQGHS
;
A
#
# COMPACT_ATOMS: atom_id res chain seq x y z
N MET A 1 -3.86 24.15 -11.32
CA MET A 1 -3.26 22.93 -10.72
C MET A 1 -4.36 22.29 -9.91
N ALA A 2 -4.68 21.02 -10.14
CA ALA A 2 -5.67 20.35 -9.29
C ALA A 2 -4.95 20.01 -7.99
N ASP A 3 -5.30 20.72 -6.91
CA ASP A 3 -4.76 20.46 -5.59
C ASP A 3 -5.39 19.16 -5.07
N TYR A 4 -4.89 18.03 -5.58
CA TYR A 4 -5.21 16.71 -5.05
C TYR A 4 -4.58 16.61 -3.67
N TYR A 5 -5.43 16.57 -2.65
CA TYR A 5 -5.00 16.29 -1.30
C TYR A 5 -4.84 14.77 -1.17
N THR A 6 -3.63 14.31 -0.88
CA THR A 6 -3.38 12.90 -0.62
C THR A 6 -2.89 12.70 0.80
N ILE A 7 -3.38 11.65 1.44
CA ILE A 7 -2.84 11.20 2.71
C ILE A 7 -2.19 9.83 2.48
N ASP A 8 -0.88 9.78 2.67
CA ASP A 8 -0.13 8.53 2.70
C ASP A 8 -0.08 7.99 4.13
N ARG A 9 -0.12 6.67 4.24
CA ARG A 9 -0.26 5.96 5.50
C ARG A 9 0.46 4.62 5.43
N ALA A 10 1.01 4.17 6.56
CA ALA A 10 1.73 2.91 6.62
C ALA A 10 1.43 2.16 7.92
N ASN A 11 1.45 0.82 7.87
CA ASN A 11 1.32 -0.01 9.07
C ASN A 11 2.60 0.03 9.94
N ALA A 12 2.48 -0.43 11.20
CA ALA A 12 3.59 -0.41 12.15
C ALA A 12 4.86 -1.14 11.65
N ILE A 13 4.69 -2.20 10.85
CA ILE A 13 5.80 -2.95 10.25
C ILE A 13 6.60 -2.06 9.29
N ALA A 14 5.92 -1.41 8.35
CA ALA A 14 6.53 -0.51 7.38
C ALA A 14 7.13 0.74 8.06
N VAL A 15 6.43 1.32 9.05
CA VAL A 15 6.93 2.45 9.84
C VAL A 15 8.23 2.11 10.56
N LYS A 16 8.27 0.96 11.24
CA LYS A 16 9.48 0.52 11.96
C LYS A 16 10.65 0.32 11.00
N ALA A 17 10.42 -0.26 9.83
CA ALA A 17 11.46 -0.40 8.81
C ALA A 17 11.98 0.95 8.30
N ALA A 18 11.10 1.94 8.18
CA ALA A 18 11.43 3.29 7.72
C ALA A 18 11.84 4.27 8.85
N ALA A 19 12.14 3.79 10.07
CA ALA A 19 12.43 4.65 11.22
C ALA A 19 13.61 5.61 11.01
N HIS A 20 14.58 5.22 10.18
CA HIS A 20 15.72 6.04 9.78
C HIS A 20 15.53 6.72 8.42
N GLY A 21 14.29 6.79 7.92
CA GLY A 21 13.91 7.36 6.63
C GLY A 21 13.76 6.31 5.52
N VAL A 22 12.68 6.42 4.74
CA VAL A 22 12.36 5.53 3.60
C VAL A 22 13.49 5.44 2.58
N ARG A 23 14.28 6.51 2.41
CA ARG A 23 15.42 6.55 1.49
C ARG A 23 16.53 5.54 1.85
N ASN A 24 16.57 5.11 3.11
CA ASN A 24 17.55 4.15 3.62
C ASN A 24 17.00 2.72 3.61
N VAL A 25 15.74 2.51 3.21
CA VAL A 25 15.13 1.19 3.12
C VAL A 25 15.38 0.61 1.74
N THR A 26 16.27 -0.37 1.67
CA THR A 26 16.54 -1.09 0.42
C THR A 26 15.53 -2.18 0.14
N ARG A 27 14.86 -2.74 1.17
CA ARG A 27 13.75 -3.68 1.05
C ARG A 27 12.84 -3.64 2.28
N PHE A 28 11.54 -3.49 2.10
CA PHE A 28 10.57 -3.58 3.17
C PHE A 28 10.32 -5.05 3.58
N PRO A 29 10.10 -5.32 4.88
CA PRO A 29 9.78 -6.65 5.37
C PRO A 29 8.41 -7.14 4.90
N ALA A 30 8.22 -8.46 4.94
CA ALA A 30 6.94 -9.10 4.67
C ALA A 30 5.81 -8.49 5.53
N GLY A 31 4.64 -8.30 4.93
CA GLY A 31 3.50 -7.69 5.61
C GLY A 31 3.59 -6.17 5.76
N SER A 32 4.64 -5.50 5.27
CA SER A 32 4.63 -4.05 5.11
C SER A 32 3.46 -3.62 4.22
N LEU A 33 2.69 -2.65 4.70
CA LEU A 33 1.50 -2.15 4.02
C LEU A 33 1.54 -0.63 3.95
N TYR A 34 1.39 -0.12 2.73
CA TYR A 34 1.17 1.29 2.44
C TYR A 34 -0.24 1.50 1.91
N ILE A 35 -0.86 2.61 2.32
CA ILE A 35 -2.17 3.05 1.87
C ILE A 35 -2.05 4.52 1.50
N LYS A 36 -2.57 4.88 0.34
CA LYS A 36 -2.70 6.27 -0.10
C LYS A 36 -4.14 6.57 -0.42
N GLU A 37 -4.68 7.53 0.31
CA GLU A 37 -6.01 8.09 0.11
C GLU A 37 -5.92 9.31 -0.78
N ASN A 38 -6.77 9.40 -1.79
CA ASN A 38 -6.82 10.52 -2.72
C ASN A 38 -8.17 11.24 -2.59
N PHE A 39 -8.10 12.54 -2.30
CA PHE A 39 -9.26 13.40 -2.13
C PHE A 39 -9.34 14.42 -3.27
N ASP A 40 -10.54 14.89 -3.56
CA ASP A 40 -10.74 16.06 -4.42
C ASP A 40 -10.53 17.39 -3.65
N ILE A 41 -10.69 18.51 -4.36
CA ILE A 41 -10.52 19.86 -3.80
C ILE A 41 -11.52 20.18 -2.66
N HIS A 42 -12.62 19.43 -2.57
CA HIS A 42 -13.62 19.55 -1.51
C HIS A 42 -13.35 18.57 -0.35
N LYS A 43 -12.18 17.90 -0.35
CA LYS A 43 -11.79 16.89 0.64
C LYS A 43 -12.72 15.68 0.65
N VAL A 44 -13.37 15.37 -0.47
CA VAL A 44 -14.15 14.14 -0.62
C VAL A 44 -13.22 13.03 -1.09
N LEU A 45 -13.22 11.90 -0.38
CA LEU A 45 -12.43 10.73 -0.74
C LEU A 45 -12.89 10.20 -2.10
N LYS A 46 -11.96 10.03 -3.04
CA LYS A 46 -12.24 9.56 -4.40
C LYS A 46 -11.71 8.16 -4.66
N THR A 47 -10.53 7.85 -4.14
CA THR A 47 -9.85 6.59 -4.41
C THR A 47 -8.91 6.27 -3.26
N VAL A 48 -8.77 4.97 -2.98
CA VAL A 48 -7.79 4.44 -2.05
C VAL A 48 -6.89 3.49 -2.82
N THR A 49 -5.59 3.68 -2.73
CA THR A 49 -4.59 2.78 -3.31
C THR A 49 -3.78 2.13 -2.20
N ALA A 50 -3.37 0.88 -2.39
CA ALA A 50 -2.64 0.13 -1.39
C ALA A 50 -1.52 -0.71 -2.02
N MET A 51 -0.45 -0.91 -1.25
CA MET A 51 0.67 -1.78 -1.58
C MET A 51 0.96 -2.69 -0.40
N LEU A 52 0.84 -4.00 -0.59
CA LEU A 52 1.17 -5.00 0.42
C LEU A 52 2.40 -5.81 0.01
N LYS A 53 3.37 -5.94 0.91
CA LYS A 53 4.56 -6.78 0.70
C LYS A 53 4.23 -8.25 0.96
N VAL A 54 4.26 -9.07 -0.08
CA VAL A 54 3.97 -10.52 -0.04
C VAL A 54 5.12 -11.29 -0.65
N PRO A 55 6.02 -11.87 0.15
CA PRO A 55 7.18 -12.61 -0.36
C PRO A 55 6.80 -13.67 -1.40
N GLY A 56 7.54 -13.73 -2.51
CA GLY A 56 7.33 -14.71 -3.57
C GLY A 56 6.14 -14.43 -4.48
N TYR A 57 5.39 -13.34 -4.26
CA TYR A 57 4.26 -12.98 -5.11
C TYR A 57 4.70 -12.56 -6.51
N ASP A 58 5.72 -11.70 -6.57
CA ASP A 58 6.29 -11.19 -7.82
C ASP A 58 7.70 -10.68 -7.58
N SER A 59 8.69 -11.57 -7.67
CA SER A 59 10.08 -11.21 -7.39
C SER A 59 10.63 -10.12 -8.32
N ALA A 60 10.10 -10.01 -9.56
CA ALA A 60 10.52 -8.99 -10.51
C ALA A 60 10.07 -7.59 -10.04
N ASP A 61 8.85 -7.51 -9.53
CA ASP A 61 8.27 -6.29 -8.98
C ASP A 61 8.39 -6.20 -7.45
N ARG A 62 9.42 -6.88 -6.94
CA ARG A 62 9.84 -6.84 -5.54
C ARG A 62 8.72 -7.19 -4.57
N ASP A 63 7.89 -8.17 -4.89
CA ASP A 63 6.90 -8.75 -4.00
C ASP A 63 5.77 -7.80 -3.57
N TRP A 64 5.50 -6.74 -4.34
CA TRP A 64 4.41 -5.81 -4.04
C TRP A 64 3.10 -6.23 -4.71
N VAL A 65 2.06 -6.42 -3.89
CA VAL A 65 0.67 -6.58 -4.36
C VAL A 65 0.00 -5.21 -4.36
N MET A 66 -0.28 -4.69 -5.55
CA MET A 66 -0.91 -3.39 -5.74
C MET A 66 -2.43 -3.52 -5.71
N ALA A 67 -3.12 -2.51 -5.20
CA ALA A 67 -4.58 -2.44 -5.33
C ALA A 67 -5.06 -0.99 -5.40
N ALA A 68 -6.20 -0.80 -6.05
CA ALA A 68 -6.97 0.43 -6.07
C ALA A 68 -8.43 0.12 -5.78
N TYR A 69 -9.05 0.95 -4.94
CA TYR A 69 -10.41 0.82 -4.49
C TYR A 69 -11.16 2.14 -4.65
N LYS A 70 -12.45 2.04 -4.88
CA LYS A 70 -13.39 3.14 -4.64
C LYS A 70 -13.54 3.40 -3.14
N PRO A 71 -14.09 4.55 -2.71
CA PRO A 71 -14.29 4.87 -1.29
C PRO A 71 -15.23 3.88 -0.57
N ASP A 72 -16.13 3.26 -1.33
CA ASP A 72 -17.03 2.20 -0.86
C ASP A 72 -16.36 0.82 -0.77
N GLY A 73 -15.06 0.74 -1.11
CA GLY A 73 -14.26 -0.49 -1.09
C GLY A 73 -14.40 -1.38 -2.31
N HIS A 74 -15.17 -1.00 -3.33
CA HIS A 74 -15.16 -1.74 -4.60
C HIS A 74 -13.77 -1.73 -5.24
N VAL A 75 -13.30 -2.92 -5.62
CA VAL A 75 -12.01 -3.09 -6.31
C VAL A 75 -12.07 -2.45 -7.69
N ILE A 76 -11.11 -1.57 -7.97
CA ILE A 76 -10.86 -1.00 -9.29
C ILE A 76 -9.75 -1.79 -9.99
N ALA A 77 -8.68 -2.10 -9.26
CA ALA A 77 -7.55 -2.89 -9.75
C ALA A 77 -6.91 -3.66 -8.58
N TYR A 78 -6.32 -4.82 -8.87
CA TYR A 78 -5.67 -5.65 -7.86
C TYR A 78 -4.57 -6.54 -8.48
N GLY A 79 -3.47 -6.75 -7.77
CA GLY A 79 -2.39 -7.67 -8.12
C GLY A 79 -1.20 -7.00 -8.81
N ARG A 80 -0.69 -7.62 -9.88
CA ARG A 80 0.42 -7.13 -10.72
C ARG A 80 -0.06 -6.06 -11.70
N VAL A 81 -0.50 -4.92 -11.16
CA VAL A 81 -1.07 -3.83 -11.97
C VAL A 81 0.05 -3.06 -12.66
N HIS A 82 0.25 -3.30 -13.96
CA HIS A 82 1.39 -2.78 -14.73
C HIS A 82 1.56 -1.26 -14.60
N SER A 83 0.48 -0.49 -14.72
CA SER A 83 0.53 0.97 -14.61
C SER A 83 1.00 1.46 -13.22
N CYS A 84 0.69 0.73 -12.15
CA CYS A 84 1.19 1.03 -10.81
C CYS A 84 2.67 0.70 -10.71
N ILE A 85 3.06 -0.49 -11.17
CA ILE A 85 4.44 -0.98 -11.13
C ILE A 85 5.37 -0.05 -11.92
N SER A 86 5.01 0.33 -13.16
CA SER A 86 5.87 1.16 -14.01
C SER A 86 6.21 2.51 -13.37
N CYS A 87 5.24 3.16 -12.72
CA CYS A 87 5.48 4.42 -12.01
C CYS A 87 6.34 4.22 -10.76
N HIS A 88 6.14 3.12 -10.04
CA HIS A 88 6.88 2.82 -8.80
C HIS A 88 8.28 2.26 -9.04
N ALA A 89 8.54 1.65 -10.20
CA ALA A 89 9.85 1.14 -10.59
C ALA A 89 10.93 2.23 -10.63
N ILE A 90 10.54 3.50 -10.83
CA ILE A 90 11.44 4.66 -10.74
C ILE A 90 12.04 4.78 -9.32
N ALA A 91 11.33 4.32 -8.31
CA ALA A 91 11.78 4.23 -6.91
C ALA A 91 12.44 2.87 -6.57
N ALA A 92 13.05 2.19 -7.56
CA ALA A 92 13.71 0.89 -7.35
C ALA A 92 14.74 0.86 -6.20
N LYS A 93 15.44 1.98 -5.97
CA LYS A 93 16.45 2.10 -4.91
C LYS A 93 15.86 2.15 -3.49
N THR A 94 14.59 2.54 -3.36
CA THR A 94 13.85 2.65 -2.10
C THR A 94 12.69 1.65 -2.07
N ASP A 95 12.92 0.47 -2.64
CA ASP A 95 11.98 -0.64 -2.68
C ASP A 95 10.59 -0.28 -3.21
N PHE A 96 10.54 0.54 -4.27
CA PHE A 96 9.32 0.96 -4.96
C PHE A 96 8.44 1.89 -4.10
N THR A 97 8.98 2.48 -3.04
CA THR A 97 8.26 3.43 -2.18
C THR A 97 8.82 4.85 -2.31
N PHE A 98 7.94 5.84 -2.23
CA PHE A 98 8.31 7.25 -2.21
C PHE A 98 8.34 7.79 -0.78
N PRO A 99 9.20 8.77 -0.47
CA PRO A 99 9.16 9.44 0.84
C PRO A 99 7.80 10.12 1.03
N SER A 100 6.96 9.57 1.89
CA SER A 100 5.66 10.13 2.27
C SER A 100 5.31 9.66 3.69
N GLY A 101 4.66 10.53 4.47
CA GLY A 101 4.63 10.47 5.93
C GLY A 101 3.36 9.90 6.57
N THR A 102 3.41 9.81 7.91
CA THR A 102 2.38 9.51 8.93
C THR A 102 2.00 8.04 9.20
N ASN A 103 2.05 7.69 10.49
CA ASN A 103 1.87 6.34 11.03
C ASN A 103 0.39 5.98 11.18
N LEU A 104 0.01 4.75 10.81
CA LEU A 104 -1.24 4.13 11.25
C LEU A 104 -0.99 2.86 12.06
N PRO A 105 -1.71 2.67 13.18
CA PRO A 105 -1.90 1.35 13.76
C PRO A 105 -2.57 0.39 12.76
N ILE A 106 -2.21 -0.89 12.79
CA ILE A 106 -2.87 -1.95 11.98
C ILE A 106 -4.39 -1.97 12.23
N ALA A 107 -4.83 -1.74 13.47
CA ALA A 107 -6.25 -1.60 13.81
C ALA A 107 -6.93 -0.38 13.16
N THR A 108 -6.17 0.61 12.70
CA THR A 108 -6.68 1.77 11.96
C THR A 108 -6.71 1.50 10.46
N VAL A 109 -5.81 0.66 9.93
CA VAL A 109 -5.94 0.09 8.58
C VAL A 109 -7.26 -0.69 8.44
N GLU A 110 -7.64 -1.46 9.46
CA GLU A 110 -8.94 -2.14 9.50
C GLU A 110 -10.13 -1.16 9.50
N LYS A 111 -9.92 0.07 10.00
CA LYS A 111 -10.90 1.15 10.01
C LYS A 111 -10.91 2.03 8.75
N PHE A 112 -9.89 1.96 7.88
CA PHE A 112 -9.94 2.60 6.54
C PHE A 112 -10.98 1.95 5.63
N PHE A 113 -11.41 0.76 6.00
CA PHE A 113 -12.49 0.02 5.37
C PHE A 113 -13.64 -0.14 6.37
N PRO A 114 -14.27 0.95 6.87
CA PRO A 114 -15.36 0.80 7.84
C PRO A 114 -16.52 0.07 7.15
N GLY A 115 -16.75 -1.20 7.55
CA GLY A 115 -17.73 -2.09 6.93
C GLY A 115 -17.18 -3.09 5.90
N GLN A 116 -15.89 -3.06 5.56
CA GLN A 116 -15.26 -4.07 4.70
C GLN A 116 -14.05 -4.71 5.39
N PRO A 117 -14.09 -6.00 5.73
CA PRO A 117 -12.94 -6.69 6.31
C PRO A 117 -11.83 -6.75 5.24
N ILE A 118 -10.53 -6.55 5.58
CA ILE A 118 -9.35 -6.59 4.65
C ILE A 118 -9.68 -7.36 3.38
N SER A 119 -9.61 -6.70 2.21
CA SER A 119 -9.94 -7.32 0.91
C SER A 119 -9.63 -8.83 0.93
N PRO A 120 -10.61 -9.72 0.71
CA PRO A 120 -10.40 -11.17 0.76
C PRO A 120 -9.18 -11.61 -0.04
N PHE A 121 -8.82 -10.86 -1.08
CA PHE A 121 -7.61 -11.04 -1.86
C PHE A 121 -6.32 -10.80 -1.05
N TYR A 122 -6.23 -9.72 -0.27
CA TYR A 122 -5.11 -9.51 0.65
C TYR A 122 -5.09 -10.52 1.80
N ARG A 123 -6.26 -10.92 2.33
CA ARG A 123 -6.32 -12.02 3.30
C ARG A 123 -5.81 -13.33 2.72
N ALA A 124 -6.20 -13.69 1.50
CA ALA A 124 -5.69 -14.85 0.80
C ALA A 124 -4.17 -14.73 0.56
N ALA A 125 -3.69 -13.58 0.10
CA ALA A 125 -2.27 -13.33 -0.12
C ALA A 125 -1.43 -13.42 1.17
N LEU A 126 -1.99 -13.05 2.33
CA LEU A 126 -1.35 -13.21 3.64
C LEU A 126 -1.44 -14.66 4.16
N ALA A 127 -2.57 -15.36 3.93
CA ALA A 127 -2.74 -16.75 4.35
C ALA A 127 -1.76 -17.71 3.64
N HIS A 128 -1.39 -17.42 2.39
CA HIS A 128 -0.35 -18.15 1.67
C HIS A 128 1.06 -17.96 2.24
N GLN A 129 1.28 -17.01 3.17
CA GLN A 129 2.56 -16.83 3.87
C GLN A 129 2.73 -17.77 5.09
N GLY A 130 1.67 -18.49 5.49
CA GLY A 130 1.67 -19.38 6.67
C GLY A 130 2.06 -20.83 6.40
N HIS A 131 2.49 -21.18 5.18
CA HIS A 131 2.89 -22.53 4.81
C HIS A 131 4.31 -22.55 4.27
N SER A 132 5.29 -22.58 5.17
CA SER A 132 6.66 -23.03 4.92
C SER A 132 7.28 -23.49 6.22
#